data_AF-A0A3D9H912-F1
#
_entry.id   AF-A0A3D9H912-F1
#
_cell.length_a   1.000
_cell.length_b   1.000
_cell.length_c   1.000
_cell.angle_alpha   90.00
_cell.angle_beta   90.00
_cell.angle_gamma   90.00
#
_symmetry.space_group_name_H-M   'P 1'
#
loop_
_entity.id
_entity.type
_entity.pdbx_description
1 polymer ?
#
loop_
_entity_poly.entity_id
_entity_poly.type
_entity_poly.pdbx_seq_one_letter_code
_entity_poly.pdbx_strand_id
1 'polypeptide(L)'
;MRTSNAKVRNIIISIYFILIVIAIILSTVFSAFKDITGNPMLTFFLFLFCFVSLFFIVHWISKYFEYDSDGMKVVVINRGLLLSDYLNYREYKVEFEKHKLVSYKFRNFLIYKGLRLGIKNNNGKVKYVYFNVTLVSRKKRKYIRQSLRKMVRINRKKDNS
;
A
#
# COMPACT_ATOMS: atom_id res chain seq x y z
N MET A 1 6.40 -18.46 -5.19
CA MET A 1 5.04 -17.98 -5.45
C MET A 1 5.16 -16.51 -5.74
N ARG A 2 4.76 -16.07 -6.94
CA ARG A 2 4.70 -14.66 -7.29
C ARG A 2 3.27 -14.12 -7.24
N THR A 3 3.08 -12.95 -6.62
CA THR A 3 1.79 -12.27 -6.59
C THR A 3 1.95 -10.76 -6.44
N SER A 4 1.14 -9.99 -7.18
CA SER A 4 1.11 -8.53 -7.11
C SER A 4 -0.32 -8.00 -7.15
N ASN A 5 -0.50 -6.72 -6.86
CA ASN A 5 -1.76 -6.00 -7.09
C ASN A 5 -1.76 -5.20 -8.42
N ALA A 6 -0.95 -5.57 -9.41
CA ALA A 6 -0.85 -4.87 -10.70
C ALA A 6 -2.21 -4.62 -11.38
N LYS A 7 -3.15 -5.58 -11.30
CA LYS A 7 -4.52 -5.43 -11.85
C LYS A 7 -5.31 -4.26 -11.24
N VAL A 8 -4.93 -3.78 -10.04
CA VAL A 8 -5.56 -2.63 -9.36
C VAL A 8 -5.11 -1.30 -9.98
N ARG A 9 -4.11 -1.31 -10.87
CA ARG A 9 -3.60 -0.09 -11.51
C ARG A 9 -4.69 0.72 -12.19
N ASN A 10 -5.49 0.08 -13.03
CA ASN A 10 -6.54 0.73 -13.78
C ASN A 10 -7.60 1.32 -12.84
N ILE A 11 -7.93 0.61 -11.75
CA ILE A 11 -8.87 1.11 -10.74
C ILE A 11 -8.36 2.41 -10.11
N ILE A 12 -7.06 2.52 -9.82
CA ILE A 12 -6.51 3.74 -9.24
C ILE A 12 -6.53 4.87 -10.26
N ILE A 13 -6.14 4.61 -11.51
CA ILE A 13 -6.25 5.63 -12.58
C ILE A 13 -7.70 6.14 -12.68
N SER A 14 -8.68 5.24 -12.66
CA SER A 14 -10.10 5.61 -12.64
C SER A 14 -10.50 6.40 -11.39
N ILE A 15 -9.99 6.07 -10.20
CA ILE A 15 -10.26 6.85 -8.97
C ILE A 15 -9.76 8.30 -9.12
N TYR A 16 -8.57 8.51 -9.69
CA TYR A 16 -8.05 9.85 -9.88
C TYR A 16 -8.83 10.64 -10.93
N PHE A 17 -9.24 9.98 -12.00
CA PHE A 17 -10.16 10.57 -12.96
C PHE A 17 -11.47 11.01 -12.28
N ILE A 18 -12.07 10.13 -11.47
CA ILE A 18 -13.28 10.45 -10.70
C ILE A 18 -13.04 11.62 -9.73
N LEU A 19 -11.89 11.69 -9.05
CA LEU A 19 -11.55 12.81 -8.17
C LEU A 19 -11.49 14.14 -8.93
N ILE A 20 -10.95 14.15 -10.15
CA ILE A 20 -10.92 15.35 -10.99
C ILE A 20 -12.34 15.75 -11.41
N VAL A 21 -13.16 14.79 -11.84
CA VAL A 21 -14.57 15.05 -12.21
C VAL A 21 -15.35 15.60 -11.00
N ILE A 22 -15.16 15.03 -9.82
CA ILE A 22 -15.76 15.52 -8.56
C ILE A 22 -15.31 16.95 -8.27
N ALA A 23 -14.03 17.29 -8.49
CA ALA A 23 -13.54 18.66 -8.28
C ALA A 23 -14.24 19.67 -9.20
N ILE A 24 -14.45 19.31 -10.48
CA ILE A 24 -15.17 20.15 -11.44
C ILE A 24 -16.63 20.34 -11.01
N ILE A 25 -17.32 19.25 -10.65
CA ILE A 25 -18.72 19.30 -10.19
C ILE A 25 -18.84 20.12 -8.90
N LEU A 26 -17.93 19.95 -7.94
CA LEU A 26 -17.94 20.73 -6.70
C LEU A 26 -17.73 22.22 -6.99
N SER A 27 -16.87 22.57 -7.95
CA SER A 27 -16.65 23.96 -8.36
C SER A 27 -17.91 24.58 -8.95
N THR A 28 -18.62 23.87 -9.83
CA THR A 28 -19.86 24.38 -10.44
C THR A 28 -21.00 24.50 -9.42
N VAL A 29 -21.16 23.50 -8.55
CA VAL A 29 -22.14 23.55 -7.44
C VAL A 29 -21.83 24.71 -6.51
N PHE A 30 -20.57 24.90 -6.10
CA PHE A 30 -20.18 26.03 -5.28
C PHE A 30 -20.53 27.37 -5.94
N SER A 31 -20.24 27.51 -7.24
CA SER A 31 -20.59 28.73 -7.99
C SER A 31 -22.09 29.00 -8.01
N ALA A 32 -22.94 27.97 -8.08
CA ALA A 32 -24.39 28.11 -8.15
C ALA A 32 -25.02 28.52 -6.80
N PHE A 33 -24.40 28.15 -5.68
CA PHE A 33 -24.93 28.41 -4.32
C PHE A 33 -24.17 29.51 -3.56
N LYS A 34 -23.22 30.20 -4.22
CA LYS A 34 -22.39 31.22 -3.55
C LYS A 34 -23.21 32.34 -2.92
N ASP A 35 -24.34 32.72 -3.54
CA ASP A 35 -25.15 33.87 -3.11
C ASP A 35 -26.14 33.51 -1.99
N ILE A 36 -26.31 32.21 -1.70
CA ILE A 36 -27.21 31.68 -0.66
C ILE A 36 -26.41 31.33 0.62
N THR A 37 -25.07 31.22 0.51
CA THR A 37 -24.21 30.85 1.64
C THR A 37 -23.80 32.09 2.44
N GLY A 38 -24.09 32.10 3.75
CA GLY A 38 -23.80 33.25 4.62
C GLY A 38 -22.31 33.62 4.75
N ASN A 39 -21.39 32.71 4.39
CA ASN A 39 -19.97 33.01 4.25
C ASN A 39 -19.33 32.15 3.13
N PRO A 40 -19.30 32.65 1.88
CA PRO A 40 -18.82 31.89 0.73
C PRO A 40 -17.32 31.53 0.83
N MET A 41 -16.50 32.42 1.38
CA MET A 41 -15.05 32.19 1.55
C MET A 41 -14.77 31.03 2.51
N LEU A 42 -15.40 31.02 3.69
CA LEU A 42 -15.25 29.93 4.65
C LEU A 42 -15.69 28.58 4.05
N THR A 43 -16.82 28.61 3.35
CA THR A 43 -17.40 27.42 2.70
C THR A 43 -16.45 26.86 1.63
N PHE A 44 -15.86 27.73 0.81
CA PHE A 44 -14.87 27.35 -0.20
C PHE A 44 -13.66 26.64 0.42
N PHE A 45 -13.04 27.23 1.45
CA PHE A 45 -11.88 26.63 2.10
C PHE A 45 -12.19 25.30 2.77
N LEU A 46 -13.40 25.14 3.33
CA LEU A 46 -13.83 23.88 3.91
C LEU A 46 -13.94 22.77 2.85
N PHE A 47 -14.56 23.05 1.71
CA PHE A 47 -14.64 22.09 0.60
C PHE A 47 -13.27 21.77 0.03
N LEU A 48 -12.42 22.78 -0.17
CA LEU A 48 -11.05 22.60 -0.66
C LEU A 48 -10.25 21.72 0.30
N PHE A 49 -10.30 22.01 1.61
CA PHE A 49 -9.62 21.22 2.62
C PHE A 49 -10.11 19.77 2.66
N CYS A 50 -11.43 19.56 2.56
CA CYS A 50 -12.03 18.23 2.49
C CYS A 50 -11.54 17.45 1.26
N PHE A 51 -11.55 18.10 0.08
CA PHE A 51 -11.08 17.50 -1.17
C PHE A 51 -9.59 17.16 -1.14
N VAL A 52 -8.75 18.10 -0.69
CA VAL A 52 -7.31 17.90 -0.56
C VAL A 52 -7.01 16.76 0.42
N SER A 53 -7.70 16.73 1.57
CA SER A 53 -7.57 15.65 2.55
C SER A 53 -7.94 14.29 1.95
N LEU A 54 -9.07 14.20 1.24
CA LEU A 54 -9.49 12.99 0.54
C LEU A 54 -8.45 12.54 -0.48
N PHE A 55 -7.96 13.47 -1.31
CA PHE A 55 -6.91 13.20 -2.30
C PHE A 55 -5.65 12.62 -1.65
N PHE A 56 -5.17 13.23 -0.57
CA PHE A 56 -3.98 12.75 0.14
C PHE A 56 -4.19 11.37 0.77
N ILE A 57 -5.37 11.10 1.36
CA ILE A 57 -5.70 9.78 1.93
C ILE A 57 -5.68 8.72 0.84
N VAL A 58 -6.35 8.97 -0.29
CA VAL A 58 -6.37 8.05 -1.44
C VAL A 58 -4.94 7.82 -1.95
N HIS A 59 -4.15 8.88 -2.12
CA HIS A 59 -2.77 8.79 -2.58
C HIS A 59 -1.86 7.99 -1.64
N TRP A 60 -2.02 8.20 -0.33
CA TRP A 60 -1.23 7.53 0.69
C TRP A 60 -1.53 6.03 0.75
N ILE A 61 -2.79 5.64 0.62
CA ILE A 61 -3.23 4.24 0.65
C ILE A 61 -2.91 3.51 -0.66
N SER A 62 -2.87 4.23 -1.79
CA SER A 62 -2.67 3.71 -3.14
C SER A 62 -1.24 3.27 -3.43
N LYS A 63 -0.84 2.14 -2.84
CA LYS A 63 0.48 1.53 -3.06
C LYS A 63 0.40 0.26 -3.91
N TYR A 64 1.31 0.18 -4.88
CA TYR A 64 1.63 -1.07 -5.55
C TYR A 64 2.37 -1.96 -4.57
N PHE A 65 2.02 -3.24 -4.57
CA PHE A 65 2.63 -4.27 -3.76
C PHE A 65 2.92 -5.49 -4.63
N GLU A 66 4.13 -6.02 -4.51
CA GLU A 66 4.55 -7.27 -5.12
C GLU A 66 5.32 -8.13 -4.12
N TYR A 67 5.05 -9.43 -4.20
CA TYR A 67 5.70 -10.46 -3.43
C TYR A 67 6.11 -11.57 -4.39
N ASP A 68 7.39 -11.91 -4.39
CA ASP A 68 7.95 -13.03 -5.13
C ASP A 68 8.77 -13.92 -4.18
N SER A 69 8.51 -15.23 -4.23
CA SER A 69 9.23 -16.24 -3.46
C SER A 69 9.59 -17.46 -4.29
N ASP A 70 9.47 -17.40 -5.62
CA ASP A 70 9.80 -18.54 -6.50
C ASP A 70 11.32 -18.78 -6.56
N GLY A 71 12.13 -17.71 -6.59
CA GLY A 71 13.60 -17.81 -6.60
C GLY A 71 14.24 -18.25 -5.28
N MET A 72 15.59 -18.22 -5.22
CA MET A 72 16.35 -18.53 -3.99
C MET A 72 16.07 -17.52 -2.86
N LYS A 73 15.80 -16.28 -3.23
CA LYS A 73 15.47 -15.18 -2.33
C LYS A 73 14.00 -14.81 -2.41
N VAL A 74 13.51 -14.16 -1.37
CA VAL A 74 12.19 -13.54 -1.34
C VAL A 74 12.36 -12.06 -1.64
N VAL A 75 11.57 -11.56 -2.58
CA VAL A 75 11.53 -10.15 -2.98
C VAL A 75 10.18 -9.57 -2.62
N VAL A 76 10.17 -8.44 -1.91
CA VAL A 76 8.95 -7.72 -1.55
C VAL A 76 9.12 -6.25 -1.93
N ILE A 77 8.16 -5.71 -2.68
CA ILE A 77 8.21 -4.36 -3.24
C ILE A 77 6.96 -3.59 -2.82
N ASN A 78 7.15 -2.36 -2.37
CA ASN A 78 6.11 -1.34 -2.35
C ASN A 78 6.54 -0.11 -3.15
N ARG A 79 5.68 0.40 -4.03
CA ARG A 79 5.92 1.68 -4.74
C ARG A 79 4.61 2.47 -4.88
N GLY A 80 4.70 3.77 -5.15
CA GLY A 80 3.52 4.59 -5.45
C GLY A 80 2.88 4.13 -6.75
N LEU A 81 1.55 3.95 -6.81
CA LEU A 81 0.94 3.21 -7.92
C LEU A 81 0.66 4.05 -9.19
N LEU A 82 0.68 5.39 -9.08
CA LEU A 82 0.43 6.28 -10.22
C LEU A 82 1.67 6.73 -10.99
N LEU A 83 2.73 7.10 -10.25
CA LEU A 83 3.92 7.72 -10.82
C LEU A 83 5.13 6.78 -10.85
N SER A 84 4.96 5.51 -10.46
CA SER A 84 6.09 4.55 -10.40
C SER A 84 6.77 4.35 -11.73
N ASP A 85 6.00 4.33 -12.82
CA ASP A 85 6.52 3.93 -14.13
C ASP A 85 7.24 5.07 -14.85
N TYR A 86 6.97 6.33 -14.49
CA TYR A 86 7.60 7.50 -15.11
C TYR A 86 8.69 8.14 -14.24
N LEU A 87 8.66 7.96 -12.91
CA LEU A 87 9.57 8.69 -12.02
C LEU A 87 10.54 7.83 -11.19
N ASN A 88 10.53 6.48 -11.28
CA ASN A 88 11.29 5.59 -10.37
C ASN A 88 11.18 5.95 -8.86
N TYR A 89 10.23 6.81 -8.51
CA TYR A 89 10.28 7.57 -7.27
C TYR A 89 9.65 6.75 -6.14
N ARG A 90 10.44 6.54 -5.08
CA ARG A 90 10.06 5.85 -3.83
C ARG A 90 9.68 4.37 -3.99
N GLU A 91 10.44 3.61 -4.76
CA GLU A 91 10.39 2.14 -4.66
C GLU A 91 11.06 1.68 -3.36
N TYR A 92 10.28 1.07 -2.48
CA TYR A 92 10.76 0.36 -1.30
C TYR A 92 10.82 -1.13 -1.61
N LYS A 93 12.01 -1.61 -1.95
CA LYS A 93 12.29 -3.01 -2.26
C LYS A 93 13.14 -3.63 -1.15
N VAL A 94 12.74 -4.81 -0.68
CA VAL A 94 13.54 -5.62 0.23
C VAL A 94 13.68 -7.00 -0.36
N GLU A 95 14.93 -7.46 -0.44
CA GLU A 95 15.30 -8.78 -0.89
C GLU A 95 16.07 -9.50 0.22
N PHE A 96 15.68 -10.73 0.53
CA PHE A 96 16.32 -11.52 1.58
C PHE A 96 16.30 -13.01 1.26
N GLU A 97 17.30 -13.74 1.76
CA GLU A 97 17.35 -15.19 1.65
C GLU A 97 16.27 -15.83 2.52
N LYS A 98 15.62 -16.89 2.03
CA LYS A 98 14.48 -17.54 2.70
C LYS A 98 14.77 -17.94 4.15
N HIS A 99 15.98 -18.40 4.42
CA HIS A 99 16.40 -18.83 5.76
C HIS A 99 16.56 -17.67 6.76
N LYS A 100 16.69 -16.42 6.29
CA LYS A 100 16.82 -15.23 7.15
C LYS A 100 15.46 -14.74 7.68
N LEU A 101 14.35 -15.30 7.22
CA LEU A 101 13.02 -14.92 7.71
C LEU A 101 12.76 -15.50 9.10
N VAL A 102 12.58 -14.63 10.10
CA VAL A 102 12.32 -15.03 11.50
C VAL A 102 10.84 -14.95 11.84
N SER A 103 10.17 -13.88 11.41
CA SER A 103 8.76 -13.65 11.76
C SER A 103 8.03 -12.82 10.71
N TYR A 104 6.71 -12.90 10.72
CA TYR A 104 5.85 -12.02 9.92
C TYR A 104 4.56 -11.69 10.70
N LYS A 105 3.95 -10.54 10.41
CA LYS A 105 2.65 -10.14 10.97
C LYS A 105 1.86 -9.30 9.97
N PHE A 106 0.63 -9.73 9.69
CA PHE A 106 -0.35 -8.87 9.00
C PHE A 106 -1.10 -8.03 10.04
N ARG A 107 -1.19 -6.72 9.81
CA ARG A 107 -2.07 -5.80 10.54
C ARG A 107 -3.21 -5.38 9.60
N ASN A 108 -4.44 -5.42 10.08
CA ASN A 108 -5.63 -5.11 9.29
C ASN A 108 -6.46 -4.05 10.01
N PHE A 109 -6.09 -2.79 9.82
CA PHE A 109 -6.91 -1.66 10.23
C PHE A 109 -8.06 -1.47 9.23
N LEU A 110 -9.04 -0.63 9.56
CA LEU A 110 -10.24 -0.41 8.75
C LEU A 110 -9.88 0.06 7.33
N ILE A 111 -9.08 1.12 7.26
CA ILE A 111 -8.65 1.79 6.00
C ILE A 111 -7.25 1.40 5.55
N TYR A 112 -6.41 0.86 6.44
CA TYR A 112 -5.01 0.53 6.17
C TYR A 112 -4.68 -0.92 6.50
N LYS A 113 -3.92 -1.58 5.63
CA LYS A 113 -3.46 -2.95 5.87
C LYS A 113 -1.95 -3.00 5.70
N GLY A 114 -1.26 -3.55 6.69
CA GLY A 114 0.19 -3.64 6.73
C GLY A 114 0.69 -5.08 6.79
N LEU A 115 1.85 -5.34 6.21
CA LEU A 115 2.65 -6.54 6.39
C LEU A 115 3.98 -6.14 7.03
N ARG A 116 4.26 -6.67 8.22
CA ARG A 116 5.56 -6.57 8.88
C ARG A 116 6.34 -7.87 8.67
N LEU A 117 7.59 -7.78 8.25
CA LEU A 117 8.53 -8.91 8.22
C LEU A 117 9.67 -8.66 9.20
N GLY A 118 10.08 -9.68 9.93
CA GLY A 118 11.28 -9.67 10.76
C GLY A 118 12.35 -10.54 10.10
N ILE A 119 13.44 -9.91 9.68
CA ILE A 119 14.52 -10.52 8.88
C ILE A 119 15.80 -10.48 9.72
N LYS A 120 16.47 -11.61 9.87
CA LYS A 120 17.76 -11.73 10.56
C LYS A 120 18.87 -11.18 9.67
N ASN A 121 19.70 -10.30 10.21
CA ASN A 121 20.94 -9.87 9.58
C ASN A 121 22.06 -10.88 9.87
N ASN A 122 23.20 -10.74 9.18
CA ASN A 122 24.35 -11.62 9.37
C ASN A 122 24.85 -11.61 10.83
N ASN A 123 24.72 -10.48 11.54
CA ASN A 123 25.14 -10.34 12.94
C ASN A 123 24.09 -10.89 13.94
N GLY A 124 23.14 -11.70 13.49
CA GLY A 124 22.09 -12.29 14.33
C GLY A 124 20.95 -11.36 14.74
N LYS A 125 21.12 -10.04 14.64
CA LYS A 125 20.09 -9.02 14.94
C LYS A 125 18.91 -9.10 13.96
N VAL A 126 17.69 -8.86 14.44
CA VAL A 126 16.46 -8.87 13.62
C VAL A 126 16.09 -7.44 13.20
N LYS A 127 16.03 -7.20 11.88
CA LYS A 127 15.51 -5.98 11.27
C LYS A 127 14.03 -6.15 10.93
N TYR A 128 13.19 -5.21 11.33
CA TYR A 128 11.78 -5.18 10.94
C TYR A 128 11.55 -4.26 9.74
N VAL A 129 10.85 -4.77 8.73
CA VAL A 129 10.45 -4.02 7.52
C VAL A 129 8.94 -4.04 7.36
N TYR A 130 8.38 -2.97 6.81
CA TYR A 130 6.94 -2.73 6.76
C TYR A 130 6.48 -2.46 5.33
N PHE A 131 5.37 -3.09 4.94
CA PHE A 131 4.78 -2.98 3.62
C PHE A 131 3.29 -2.65 3.72
N ASN A 132 2.82 -1.71 2.90
CA ASN A 132 1.40 -1.45 2.66
C ASN A 132 0.84 -2.53 1.72
N VAL A 133 -0.16 -3.27 2.21
CA VAL A 133 -0.89 -4.31 1.48
C VAL A 133 -2.38 -4.00 1.37
N THR A 134 -2.76 -2.72 1.49
CA THR A 134 -4.16 -2.28 1.54
C THR A 134 -4.94 -2.70 0.30
N LEU A 135 -4.32 -2.57 -0.85
CA LEU A 135 -4.88 -2.92 -2.16
C LEU A 135 -4.59 -4.37 -2.58
N VAL A 136 -4.05 -5.19 -1.68
CA VAL A 136 -3.87 -6.62 -1.93
C VAL A 136 -5.13 -7.37 -1.50
N SER A 137 -5.73 -8.09 -2.44
CA SER A 137 -6.97 -8.84 -2.20
C SER A 137 -6.82 -9.83 -1.03
N ARG A 138 -7.93 -10.11 -0.33
CA ARG A 138 -7.96 -11.05 0.81
C ARG A 138 -7.38 -12.42 0.42
N LYS A 139 -7.74 -12.93 -0.77
CA LYS A 139 -7.23 -14.20 -1.33
C LYS A 139 -5.70 -14.17 -1.51
N LYS A 140 -5.15 -13.12 -2.12
CA LYS A 140 -3.69 -12.96 -2.30
C LYS A 140 -2.95 -12.85 -0.97
N ARG A 141 -3.47 -12.08 0.00
CA ARG A 141 -2.90 -12.01 1.36
C ARG A 141 -2.91 -13.35 2.08
N LYS A 142 -3.95 -14.19 1.88
CA LYS A 142 -3.99 -15.56 2.41
C LYS A 142 -2.87 -16.43 1.85
N TYR A 143 -2.59 -16.36 0.55
CA TYR A 143 -1.49 -17.09 -0.07
C TYR A 143 -0.11 -16.62 0.42
N ILE A 144 0.09 -15.30 0.52
CA ILE A 144 1.34 -14.74 1.08
C ILE A 144 1.54 -15.24 2.52
N ARG A 145 0.48 -15.23 3.35
CA ARG A 145 0.52 -15.78 4.71
C ARG A 145 0.93 -17.25 4.74
N GLN A 146 0.39 -18.08 3.85
CA GLN A 146 0.76 -19.50 3.77
C GLN A 146 2.24 -19.68 3.39
N SER A 147 2.71 -18.94 2.39
CA SER A 147 4.12 -18.94 1.97
C SER A 147 5.07 -18.54 3.10
N LEU A 148 4.81 -17.42 3.78
CA LEU A 148 5.60 -16.94 4.92
C LEU A 148 5.54 -17.90 6.12
N ARG A 149 4.36 -18.49 6.41
CA ARG A 149 4.21 -19.49 7.48
C ARG A 149 5.08 -20.71 7.24
N LYS A 150 5.12 -21.22 6.00
CA LYS A 150 5.95 -22.37 5.63
C LYS A 150 7.42 -22.05 5.86
N MET A 151 7.90 -20.90 5.40
CA MET A 151 9.30 -20.48 5.57
C MET A 151 9.69 -20.35 7.05
N VAL A 152 8.91 -19.61 7.86
CA VAL A 152 9.19 -19.47 9.30
C VAL A 152 9.20 -20.81 10.03
N ARG A 153 8.29 -21.73 9.67
CA ARG A 153 8.24 -23.06 10.28
C ARG A 153 9.49 -23.89 9.97
N ILE A 154 9.99 -23.83 8.73
CA ILE A 154 11.21 -24.55 8.31
C ILE A 154 12.42 -23.97 9.04
N ASN A 155 12.56 -22.65 9.06
CA ASN A 155 13.71 -21.98 9.68
C ASN A 155 13.80 -22.26 11.19
N ARG A 156 12.66 -22.22 11.90
CA ARG A 156 12.62 -22.56 13.33
C ARG A 156 13.03 -24.00 13.64
N LYS A 157 12.72 -24.95 12.76
CA LYS A 157 13.18 -26.33 12.94
C LYS A 157 14.70 -26.42 12.81
N LYS A 158 15.27 -25.74 11.81
CA LYS A 158 16.71 -25.72 11.56
C LYS A 158 17.50 -25.03 12.69
N ASP A 159 16.94 -23.98 13.30
CA ASP A 159 17.59 -23.31 14.44
C ASP A 159 17.57 -24.15 15.74
N ASN A 160 16.68 -25.14 15.84
CA ASN A 160 16.50 -26.00 17.01
C ASN A 160 17.10 -27.42 16.84
N SER A 161 17.75 -27.70 15.71
CA SER A 161 18.44 -28.97 15.40
C SER A 161 19.92 -28.71 15.29
#